data_AF-A0A9N9QXX5-F1
#
_entry.id   AF-A0A9N9QXX5-F1
#
_cell.length_a   1.000
_cell.length_b   1.000
_cell.length_c   1.000
_cell.angle_alpha   90.00
_cell.angle_beta   90.00
_cell.angle_gamma   90.00
#
_symmetry.space_group_name_H-M   'P 1'
#
loop_
_entity.id
_entity.type
_entity.pdbx_description
1 polymer ?
#
loop_
_entity_poly.entity_id
_entity_poly.type
_entity_poly.pdbx_seq_one_letter_code
_entity_poly.pdbx_strand_id
1 'polypeptide(L)'
;MVENGASSGGSDSPNATCVRSGLLETLVRGVWYRVHCSLEEDYFSVCLDDGYDATTTLNGSINNNNVETPNSDFTEVPEAIANQKRLVQVVKSDNNGLGISIKGGIENNMPILISKIFKGMAADLTEQLYVGDAILSVNGEDLKDATHEEAVKALKRAGKMVQLEVKYLREVTPYFRKASIISEVGWELQRGYMAESPPSPPSPHRRRVDTRYVPLLMACVAKNLRHHDPEDRTIEVYSPDGVHALALRAGSAAAAAGWHRALHAAARRAARAALARARPRLRSLLGDVRYAGWLARRPPQDQVSASGGSDSSDEAEGWQPTFVAITDRELRLYEAAPWSAEAWCAPTESFSLAATRLAWWRRGAANTGNGVGGGSGGGGGGGGGGGGAAALGVRAGTPAGLCVRALRADTPHDLAAVAGALVDGAHHAVRAQPEFTFRCRFRGVCARLSLGAGGACVWEAAGSLGRGGARALYRRPLHALRASADDDRSALWLHFADDDTIELDMEGSPKPAVFILHNLLSARVHALPGETATHPL
;
A
#
# COMPACT_ATOMS: atom_id res chain seq x y z
N MET A 1 24.11 -59.01 -17.31
CA MET A 1 24.60 -58.08 -18.36
C MET A 1 23.52 -57.08 -18.69
N VAL A 2 23.49 -55.96 -17.98
CA VAL A 2 23.27 -54.58 -18.47
C VAL A 2 23.79 -53.72 -17.32
N GLU A 3 24.88 -53.00 -17.55
CA GLU A 3 25.47 -52.03 -16.61
C GLU A 3 24.71 -50.71 -16.69
N ASN A 4 24.30 -50.19 -15.53
CA ASN A 4 23.95 -48.78 -15.36
C ASN A 4 25.16 -48.09 -14.71
N GLY A 5 25.87 -47.30 -15.50
CA GLY A 5 26.95 -46.41 -15.04
C GLY A 5 26.39 -45.07 -14.59
N ALA A 6 26.73 -44.69 -13.36
CA ALA A 6 26.53 -43.35 -12.83
C ALA A 6 27.49 -42.34 -13.48
N SER A 7 27.03 -41.09 -13.63
CA SER A 7 27.92 -39.92 -13.67
C SER A 7 27.25 -38.73 -13.02
N SER A 8 27.91 -38.27 -11.97
CA SER A 8 27.62 -37.17 -11.04
C SER A 8 27.97 -35.78 -11.58
N GLY A 9 27.33 -34.76 -10.99
CA GLY A 9 27.80 -33.36 -10.94
C GLY A 9 26.62 -32.39 -11.12
N GLY A 10 26.11 -31.65 -10.13
CA GLY A 10 26.65 -31.20 -8.86
C GLY A 10 26.69 -29.67 -8.86
N SER A 11 25.75 -29.01 -8.19
CA SER A 11 25.98 -27.73 -7.52
C SER A 11 24.89 -27.51 -6.47
N ASP A 12 25.15 -28.02 -5.27
CA ASP A 12 24.57 -27.50 -4.04
C ASP A 12 24.82 -26.00 -3.95
N SER A 13 23.79 -25.24 -3.59
CA SER A 13 23.94 -23.90 -3.01
C SER A 13 23.26 -23.93 -1.64
N PRO A 14 23.98 -23.62 -0.55
CA PRO A 14 23.44 -23.69 0.80
C PRO A 14 22.61 -22.42 1.11
N ASN A 15 21.50 -22.60 1.83
CA ASN A 15 20.63 -21.56 2.42
C ASN A 15 19.75 -20.71 1.47
N ALA A 16 18.70 -21.32 0.92
CA ALA A 16 17.46 -20.60 0.64
C ALA A 16 16.28 -21.35 1.25
N THR A 17 15.90 -21.00 2.48
CA THR A 17 14.63 -21.43 3.08
C THR A 17 13.49 -20.74 2.34
N CYS A 18 13.11 -21.26 1.17
CA CYS A 18 11.89 -20.83 0.48
C CYS A 18 10.71 -21.08 1.42
N VAL A 19 10.07 -20.01 1.90
CA VAL A 19 8.98 -20.10 2.89
C VAL A 19 7.67 -20.52 2.21
N ARG A 20 7.50 -20.21 0.92
CA ARG A 20 6.33 -20.60 0.13
C ARG A 20 6.60 -20.42 -1.37
N SER A 21 6.21 -21.39 -2.19
CA SER A 21 6.15 -21.26 -3.65
C SER A 21 4.84 -21.83 -4.21
N GLY A 22 4.47 -21.43 -5.41
CA GLY A 22 3.31 -21.97 -6.10
C GLY A 22 2.83 -21.13 -7.27
N LEU A 23 1.82 -21.64 -7.97
CA LEU A 23 1.23 -21.00 -9.12
C LEU A 23 0.16 -19.98 -8.71
N LEU A 24 0.21 -18.81 -9.34
CA LEU A 24 -0.76 -17.73 -9.25
C LEU A 24 -1.01 -17.18 -10.66
N GLU A 25 -1.90 -16.21 -10.76
CA GLU A 25 -2.03 -15.36 -11.94
C GLU A 25 -1.70 -13.92 -11.57
N THR A 26 -1.12 -13.14 -12.49
CA THR A 26 -0.86 -11.71 -12.32
C THR A 26 -1.60 -10.91 -13.38
N LEU A 27 -2.15 -9.75 -13.01
CA LEU A 27 -2.85 -8.86 -13.94
C LEU A 27 -1.87 -7.91 -14.62
N VAL A 28 -1.81 -7.93 -15.95
CA VAL A 28 -1.02 -6.99 -16.75
C VAL A 28 -1.86 -6.51 -17.94
N ARG A 29 -2.03 -5.18 -18.05
CA ARG A 29 -2.85 -4.53 -19.11
C ARG A 29 -4.25 -5.14 -19.27
N GLY A 30 -4.91 -5.48 -18.16
CA GLY A 30 -6.26 -6.06 -18.14
C GLY A 30 -6.32 -7.57 -18.40
N VAL A 31 -5.18 -8.25 -18.64
CA VAL A 31 -5.11 -9.68 -18.91
C VAL A 31 -4.40 -10.42 -17.76
N TRP A 32 -4.96 -11.55 -17.34
CA TRP A 32 -4.37 -12.41 -16.31
C TRP A 32 -3.38 -13.40 -16.92
N TYR A 33 -2.15 -13.39 -16.43
CA TYR A 33 -1.08 -14.30 -16.87
C TYR A 33 -0.68 -15.25 -15.77
N ARG A 34 -0.58 -16.54 -16.11
CA ARG A 34 -0.12 -17.57 -15.17
C ARG A 34 1.36 -17.37 -14.84
N VAL A 35 1.66 -17.33 -13.55
CA VAL A 35 2.98 -17.07 -13.01
C VAL A 35 3.32 -18.10 -11.93
N HIS A 36 4.58 -18.51 -11.91
CA HIS A 36 5.17 -19.18 -10.77
C HIS A 36 5.71 -18.12 -9.80
N CYS A 37 5.28 -18.19 -8.55
CA CYS A 37 5.67 -17.24 -7.51
C CYS A 37 6.47 -17.93 -6.40
N SER A 38 7.48 -17.24 -5.87
CA SER A 38 8.16 -17.66 -4.63
C SER A 38 8.22 -16.50 -3.64
N LEU A 39 7.95 -16.79 -2.37
CA LEU A 39 8.10 -15.86 -1.26
C LEU A 39 9.33 -16.22 -0.46
N GLU A 40 10.24 -15.25 -0.36
CA GLU A 40 11.43 -15.30 0.48
C GLU A 40 11.29 -14.27 1.62
N GLU A 41 12.35 -14.08 2.40
CA GLU A 41 12.28 -13.24 3.60
C GLU A 41 11.99 -11.77 3.29
N ASP A 42 12.71 -11.20 2.32
CA ASP A 42 12.69 -9.77 2.01
C ASP A 42 12.08 -9.42 0.65
N TYR A 43 11.82 -10.42 -0.20
CA TYR A 43 11.27 -10.23 -1.54
C TYR A 43 10.29 -11.33 -1.96
N PHE A 44 9.48 -10.99 -2.96
CA PHE A 44 8.56 -11.88 -3.64
C PHE A 44 8.96 -12.00 -5.11
N SER A 45 9.22 -13.20 -5.59
CA SER A 45 9.55 -13.44 -6.99
C SER A 45 8.32 -13.81 -7.80
N VAL A 46 8.27 -13.32 -9.04
CA VAL A 46 7.22 -13.61 -10.02
C VAL A 46 7.90 -13.99 -11.33
N CYS A 47 7.72 -15.23 -11.76
CA CYS A 47 8.23 -15.77 -13.01
C CYS A 47 7.07 -16.18 -13.92
N LEU A 48 7.10 -15.83 -15.20
CA LEU A 48 6.05 -16.27 -16.14
C LEU A 48 6.17 -17.77 -16.41
N ASP A 49 5.04 -18.48 -16.39
CA ASP A 49 5.00 -19.92 -16.67
C ASP A 49 5.30 -20.17 -18.17
N ASP A 50 6.20 -21.12 -18.46
CA ASP A 50 6.63 -21.44 -19.83
C ASP A 50 5.56 -22.16 -20.64
N GLY A 51 4.58 -22.78 -19.97
CA GLY A 51 3.50 -23.57 -20.61
C GLY A 51 2.34 -22.77 -21.21
N TYR A 52 2.40 -21.43 -21.22
CA TYR A 52 1.34 -20.60 -21.80
C TYR A 52 1.53 -20.43 -23.31
N ASP A 53 1.06 -21.43 -24.08
CA ASP A 53 0.84 -21.26 -25.52
C ASP A 53 -0.22 -20.16 -25.75
N ALA A 54 0.22 -19.07 -26.38
CA ALA A 54 -0.56 -17.86 -26.61
C ALA A 54 -1.62 -18.02 -27.72
N THR A 55 -2.43 -19.08 -27.68
CA THR A 55 -3.51 -19.35 -28.65
C THR A 55 -4.92 -19.23 -28.09
N THR A 56 -5.11 -18.87 -26.80
CA THR A 56 -6.43 -19.02 -26.15
C THR A 56 -7.02 -17.79 -25.45
N THR A 57 -6.76 -16.56 -25.90
CA THR A 57 -7.49 -15.38 -25.36
C THR A 57 -8.10 -14.45 -26.41
N LEU A 58 -8.49 -14.94 -27.59
CA LEU A 58 -9.38 -14.18 -28.49
C LEU A 58 -10.68 -14.87 -28.90
N ASN A 59 -11.05 -15.98 -28.26
CA ASN A 59 -12.35 -16.64 -28.48
C ASN A 59 -13.23 -16.66 -27.23
N GLY A 60 -13.34 -15.52 -26.55
CA GLY A 60 -14.37 -15.25 -25.56
C GLY A 60 -15.40 -14.28 -26.14
N SER A 61 -16.55 -14.78 -26.54
CA SER A 61 -17.70 -13.99 -27.00
C SER A 61 -18.07 -12.93 -25.95
N ILE A 62 -17.89 -11.64 -26.28
CA ILE A 62 -18.48 -10.52 -25.53
C ILE A 62 -19.14 -9.59 -26.53
N ASN A 63 -20.48 -9.58 -26.47
CA ASN A 63 -21.31 -8.64 -27.18
C ASN A 63 -21.19 -7.24 -26.55
N ASN A 64 -20.95 -6.27 -27.43
CA ASN A 64 -21.24 -4.83 -27.36
C ASN A 64 -20.50 -3.88 -26.39
N ASN A 65 -19.91 -2.89 -27.09
CA ASN A 65 -19.85 -1.45 -26.85
C ASN A 65 -18.72 -0.84 -26.00
N ASN A 66 -17.76 -0.31 -26.76
CA ASN A 66 -16.99 0.91 -26.52
C ASN A 66 -15.99 0.89 -25.37
N VAL A 67 -14.89 0.15 -25.56
CA VAL A 67 -13.59 0.48 -24.98
C VAL A 67 -12.58 0.35 -26.11
N GLU A 68 -11.91 1.44 -26.46
CA GLU A 68 -10.76 1.43 -27.35
C GLU A 68 -9.69 0.51 -26.77
N THR A 69 -9.62 -0.72 -27.27
CA THR A 69 -8.48 -1.61 -27.08
C THR A 69 -7.23 -0.90 -27.57
N PRO A 70 -6.19 -0.70 -26.73
CA PRO A 70 -4.94 -0.15 -27.22
C PRO A 70 -4.33 -1.18 -28.18
N ASN A 71 -4.24 -0.79 -29.45
CA ASN A 71 -3.70 -1.54 -30.58
C ASN A 71 -2.73 -2.65 -30.16
N SER A 72 -3.18 -3.90 -30.31
CA SER A 72 -2.27 -5.03 -30.40
C SER A 72 -1.44 -4.89 -31.66
N ASP A 73 -0.23 -4.32 -31.55
CA ASP A 73 0.80 -4.23 -32.61
C ASP A 73 1.29 -5.61 -33.11
N PHE A 74 0.58 -6.70 -32.78
CA PHE A 74 0.87 -8.06 -33.22
C PHE A 74 -0.19 -8.48 -34.23
N THR A 75 0.05 -8.20 -35.50
CA THR A 75 -0.65 -8.85 -36.60
C THR A 75 -0.40 -10.36 -36.52
N GLU A 76 -1.48 -11.15 -36.57
CA GLU A 76 -1.41 -12.61 -36.55
C GLU A 76 -0.63 -13.08 -37.79
N VAL A 77 0.56 -13.65 -37.57
CA VAL A 77 1.43 -14.10 -38.67
C VAL A 77 0.88 -15.42 -39.21
N PRO A 78 0.54 -15.53 -40.51
CA PRO A 78 0.07 -16.78 -41.11
C PRO A 78 1.05 -17.94 -40.84
N GLU A 79 0.54 -19.11 -40.42
CA GLU A 79 1.35 -20.28 -40.06
C GLU A 79 2.32 -20.74 -41.16
N ALA A 80 1.99 -20.44 -42.43
CA ALA A 80 2.84 -20.73 -43.59
C ALA A 80 4.16 -19.93 -43.63
N ILE A 81 4.28 -18.86 -42.85
CA ILE A 81 5.43 -17.92 -42.89
C ILE A 81 6.39 -18.14 -41.71
N ALA A 82 5.94 -18.80 -40.65
CA ALA A 82 6.76 -19.07 -39.48
C ALA A 82 7.96 -19.96 -39.85
N ASN A 83 9.16 -19.58 -39.40
CA ASN A 83 10.43 -20.28 -39.68
C ASN A 83 10.91 -20.31 -41.15
N GLN A 84 10.21 -19.67 -42.09
CA GLN A 84 10.71 -19.49 -43.46
C GLN A 84 11.58 -18.23 -43.56
N LYS A 85 12.64 -18.33 -44.35
CA LYS A 85 13.46 -17.17 -44.73
C LYS A 85 12.70 -16.36 -45.77
N ARG A 86 12.56 -15.06 -45.50
CA ARG A 86 11.92 -14.10 -46.39
C ARG A 86 12.91 -13.03 -46.77
N LEU A 87 12.92 -12.65 -48.04
CA LEU A 87 13.67 -11.50 -48.51
C LEU A 87 12.70 -10.34 -48.68
N VAL A 88 12.85 -9.32 -47.83
CA VAL A 88 11.97 -8.16 -47.79
C VAL A 88 12.74 -6.94 -48.25
N GLN A 89 12.18 -6.20 -49.19
CA GLN A 89 12.78 -4.99 -49.73
C GLN A 89 12.05 -3.77 -49.20
N VAL A 90 12.76 -2.94 -48.45
CA VAL A 90 12.22 -1.71 -47.86
C VAL A 90 12.88 -0.50 -48.52
N VAL A 91 12.06 0.42 -49.02
CA VAL A 91 12.52 1.69 -49.61
C VAL A 91 12.35 2.80 -48.57
N LYS A 92 13.46 3.39 -48.12
CA LYS A 92 13.45 4.53 -47.20
C LYS A 92 12.89 5.76 -47.91
N SER A 93 12.06 6.53 -47.21
CA SER A 93 11.62 7.85 -47.69
C SER A 93 12.75 8.88 -47.53
N ASP A 94 12.79 9.90 -48.39
CA ASP A 94 13.95 10.81 -48.50
C ASP A 94 14.27 11.59 -47.21
N ASN A 95 13.34 11.67 -46.25
CA ASN A 95 13.52 12.30 -44.93
C ASN A 95 13.34 11.37 -43.71
N ASN A 96 12.99 10.09 -43.90
CA ASN A 96 12.66 9.17 -42.79
C ASN A 96 13.53 7.90 -42.81
N GLY A 97 13.94 7.46 -41.63
CA GLY A 97 14.68 6.20 -41.46
C GLY A 97 13.84 4.95 -41.76
N LEU A 98 14.46 3.78 -41.62
CA LEU A 98 13.81 2.48 -41.89
C LEU A 98 12.52 2.24 -41.09
N GLY A 99 12.41 2.83 -39.89
CA GLY A 99 11.21 2.73 -39.07
C GLY A 99 11.09 1.44 -38.25
N ILE A 100 12.22 0.81 -37.90
CA ILE A 100 12.27 -0.34 -36.99
C ILE A 100 13.20 -0.07 -35.81
N SER A 101 12.94 -0.73 -34.69
CA SER A 101 13.85 -0.82 -33.54
C SER A 101 14.33 -2.25 -33.40
N ILE A 102 15.63 -2.47 -33.28
CA ILE A 102 16.23 -3.80 -33.14
C ILE A 102 16.74 -4.06 -31.70
N LYS A 103 16.77 -5.32 -31.29
CA LYS A 103 17.40 -5.81 -30.06
C LYS A 103 18.19 -7.08 -30.36
N GLY A 104 19.03 -7.51 -29.42
CA GLY A 104 19.90 -8.68 -29.61
C GLY A 104 21.27 -8.31 -30.14
N GLY A 105 22.09 -9.34 -30.35
CA GLY A 105 23.53 -9.27 -30.62
C GLY A 105 24.21 -10.47 -30.00
N ILE A 106 25.32 -10.93 -30.60
CA ILE A 106 26.08 -12.07 -30.09
C ILE A 106 26.51 -11.89 -28.62
N GLU A 107 26.75 -10.65 -28.19
CA GLU A 107 27.09 -10.30 -26.81
C GLU A 107 25.97 -10.56 -25.79
N ASN A 108 24.73 -10.70 -26.26
CA ASN A 108 23.55 -11.01 -25.45
C ASN A 108 23.06 -12.45 -25.67
N ASN A 109 23.83 -13.30 -26.37
CA ASN A 109 23.46 -14.64 -26.80
C ASN A 109 22.08 -14.68 -27.52
N MET A 110 21.73 -13.63 -28.28
CA MET A 110 20.47 -13.52 -29.02
C MET A 110 20.71 -13.01 -30.45
N PRO A 111 20.01 -13.54 -31.47
CA PRO A 111 20.13 -13.01 -32.83
C PRO A 111 19.59 -11.57 -32.91
N ILE A 112 19.93 -10.84 -33.97
CA ILE A 112 19.41 -9.50 -34.21
C ILE A 112 17.92 -9.59 -34.57
N LEU A 113 17.06 -9.00 -33.75
CA LEU A 113 15.60 -9.16 -33.82
C LEU A 113 14.90 -7.81 -33.92
N ILE A 114 13.82 -7.75 -34.71
CA ILE A 114 12.93 -6.59 -34.78
C ILE A 114 12.07 -6.54 -33.52
N SER A 115 12.31 -5.55 -32.68
CA SER A 115 11.62 -5.33 -31.40
C SER A 115 10.40 -4.40 -31.51
N LYS A 116 10.39 -3.49 -32.49
CA LYS A 116 9.27 -2.58 -32.76
C LYS A 116 9.28 -2.12 -34.21
N ILE A 117 8.10 -1.94 -34.80
CA ILE A 117 7.90 -1.29 -36.11
C ILE A 117 7.10 -0.01 -35.86
N PHE A 118 7.57 1.12 -36.39
CA PHE A 118 6.93 2.42 -36.20
C PHE A 118 5.87 2.65 -37.27
N LYS A 119 4.63 2.96 -36.85
CA LYS A 119 3.49 3.17 -37.73
C LYS A 119 3.72 4.30 -38.73
N GLY A 120 3.29 4.10 -39.98
CA GLY A 120 3.42 5.09 -41.05
C GLY A 120 4.85 5.31 -41.57
N MET A 121 5.81 4.45 -41.19
CA MET A 121 7.19 4.49 -41.67
C MET A 121 7.46 3.44 -42.75
N ALA A 122 8.60 3.54 -43.42
CA ALA A 122 8.97 2.66 -44.53
C ALA A 122 8.78 1.16 -44.24
N ALA A 123 9.19 0.68 -43.07
CA ALA A 123 9.00 -0.72 -42.68
C ALA A 123 7.54 -1.14 -42.47
N ASP A 124 6.70 -0.28 -41.87
CA ASP A 124 5.26 -0.56 -41.66
C ASP A 124 4.53 -0.59 -43.01
N LEU A 125 4.85 0.34 -43.91
CA LEU A 125 4.26 0.43 -45.26
C LEU A 125 4.55 -0.79 -46.14
N THR A 126 5.60 -1.56 -45.85
CA THR A 126 5.87 -2.80 -46.60
C THR A 126 4.93 -3.94 -46.22
N GLU A 127 4.34 -3.92 -45.02
CA GLU A 127 3.50 -4.97 -44.44
C GLU A 127 4.12 -6.39 -44.47
N GLN A 128 5.42 -6.49 -44.74
CA GLN A 128 6.15 -7.75 -44.92
C GLN A 128 7.09 -8.06 -43.75
N LEU A 129 7.31 -7.09 -42.86
CA LEU A 129 8.10 -7.23 -41.63
C LEU A 129 7.18 -7.34 -40.41
N TYR A 130 7.58 -8.17 -39.46
CA TYR A 130 6.84 -8.43 -38.23
C TYR A 130 7.73 -8.29 -37.00
N VAL A 131 7.14 -7.89 -35.87
CA VAL A 131 7.85 -7.89 -34.58
C VAL A 131 8.18 -9.34 -34.19
N GLY A 132 9.46 -9.62 -33.92
CA GLY A 132 9.98 -10.97 -33.69
C GLY A 132 10.69 -11.59 -34.90
N ASP A 133 10.76 -10.89 -36.05
CA ASP A 133 11.64 -11.29 -37.15
C ASP A 133 13.11 -11.17 -36.74
N ALA A 134 13.88 -12.23 -36.94
CA ALA A 134 15.33 -12.20 -36.87
C ALA A 134 15.89 -11.73 -38.21
N ILE A 135 16.70 -10.66 -38.18
CA ILE A 135 17.42 -10.16 -39.36
C ILE A 135 18.67 -11.02 -39.52
N LEU A 136 18.66 -11.84 -40.56
CA LEU A 136 19.77 -12.72 -40.91
C LEU A 136 20.82 -11.97 -41.74
N SER A 137 20.40 -11.12 -42.67
CA SER A 137 21.33 -10.31 -43.47
C SER A 137 20.73 -8.99 -43.93
N VAL A 138 21.58 -8.01 -44.24
CA VAL A 138 21.22 -6.68 -44.77
C VAL A 138 22.03 -6.42 -46.04
N ASN A 139 21.38 -6.27 -47.18
CA ASN A 139 22.01 -6.07 -48.49
C ASN A 139 23.10 -7.12 -48.81
N GLY A 140 22.91 -8.36 -48.33
CA GLY A 140 23.87 -9.46 -48.49
C GLY A 140 24.97 -9.53 -47.41
N GLU A 141 25.04 -8.58 -46.48
CA GLU A 141 25.93 -8.62 -45.30
C GLU A 141 25.28 -9.48 -44.20
N ASP A 142 25.91 -10.60 -43.83
CA ASP A 142 25.40 -11.54 -42.82
C ASP A 142 25.48 -10.94 -41.40
N LEU A 143 24.38 -11.02 -40.65
CA LEU A 143 24.24 -10.47 -39.29
C LEU A 143 24.00 -11.54 -38.22
N LYS A 144 24.09 -12.83 -38.56
CA LYS A 144 23.84 -13.93 -37.60
C LYS A 144 24.72 -13.87 -36.35
N ASP A 145 26.00 -13.56 -36.53
CA ASP A 145 27.01 -13.49 -35.48
C ASP A 145 27.46 -12.05 -35.19
N ALA A 146 26.72 -11.05 -35.70
CA ALA A 146 27.05 -9.65 -35.51
C ALA A 146 26.69 -9.16 -34.10
N THR A 147 27.48 -8.20 -33.61
CA THR A 147 27.13 -7.45 -32.39
C THR A 147 25.96 -6.48 -32.64
N HIS A 148 25.30 -6.03 -31.57
CA HIS A 148 24.22 -5.05 -31.69
C HIS A 148 24.67 -3.79 -32.46
N GLU A 149 25.87 -3.28 -32.15
CA GLU A 149 26.39 -2.07 -32.80
C GLU A 149 26.69 -2.27 -34.29
N GLU A 150 27.22 -3.43 -34.67
CA GLU A 150 27.49 -3.77 -36.08
C GLU A 150 26.21 -3.86 -36.89
N ALA A 151 25.17 -4.49 -36.33
CA ALA A 151 23.86 -4.54 -36.97
C ALA A 151 23.24 -3.14 -37.16
N VAL A 152 23.36 -2.25 -36.16
CA VAL A 152 22.93 -0.85 -36.28
C VAL A 152 23.72 -0.12 -37.37
N LYS A 153 25.04 -0.35 -37.45
CA LYS A 153 25.90 0.25 -38.50
C LYS A 153 25.50 -0.25 -39.89
N ALA A 154 25.25 -1.55 -40.07
CA ALA A 154 24.82 -2.14 -41.34
C ALA A 154 23.47 -1.56 -41.80
N LEU A 155 22.48 -1.48 -40.92
CA LEU A 155 21.15 -0.92 -41.22
C LEU A 155 21.19 0.60 -41.53
N LYS A 156 22.09 1.35 -40.87
CA LYS A 156 22.30 2.77 -41.15
C LYS A 156 23.07 3.00 -42.46
N ARG A 157 24.07 2.17 -42.76
CA ARG A 157 24.86 2.23 -43.99
C ARG A 157 24.05 1.82 -45.21
N ALA A 158 23.04 0.97 -45.03
CA ALA A 158 22.11 0.60 -46.09
C ALA A 158 21.49 1.89 -46.68
N GLY A 159 21.58 2.05 -48.01
CA GLY A 159 21.12 3.27 -48.70
C GLY A 159 19.60 3.41 -48.74
N LYS A 160 19.09 4.10 -49.77
CA LYS A 160 17.65 4.29 -49.99
C LYS A 160 16.88 2.98 -50.11
N MET A 161 17.51 1.94 -50.66
CA MET A 161 16.94 0.61 -50.82
C MET A 161 17.66 -0.37 -49.87
N VAL A 162 16.89 -1.03 -49.01
CA VAL A 162 17.38 -2.02 -48.05
C VAL A 162 16.73 -3.36 -48.33
N GLN A 163 17.53 -4.36 -48.65
CA GLN A 163 17.11 -5.75 -48.73
C GLN A 163 17.45 -6.44 -47.41
N LEU A 164 16.43 -6.98 -46.75
CA LEU A 164 16.55 -7.70 -45.48
C LEU A 164 16.23 -9.17 -45.72
N GLU A 165 17.13 -10.07 -45.36
CA GLU A 165 16.78 -11.48 -45.20
C GLU A 165 16.32 -11.67 -43.76
N VAL A 166 15.05 -11.99 -43.56
CA VAL A 166 14.44 -12.15 -42.24
C VAL A 166 13.87 -13.55 -42.06
N LYS A 167 13.85 -14.03 -40.82
CA LYS A 167 13.16 -15.26 -40.44
C LYS A 167 12.31 -14.99 -39.21
N TYR A 168 11.02 -15.29 -39.29
CA TYR A 168 10.15 -15.17 -38.13
C TYR A 168 10.47 -16.28 -37.12
N LEU A 169 11.07 -15.90 -35.98
CA LEU A 169 11.43 -16.86 -34.94
C LEU A 169 10.27 -16.99 -33.94
N ARG A 170 9.36 -17.92 -34.23
CA ARG A 170 8.19 -18.23 -33.38
C ARG A 170 8.59 -18.61 -31.95
N GLU A 171 9.78 -19.19 -31.77
CA GLU A 171 10.32 -19.54 -30.45
C GLU A 171 10.84 -18.33 -29.67
N VAL A 172 11.19 -17.23 -30.34
CA VAL A 172 11.80 -16.04 -29.73
C VAL A 172 10.78 -14.91 -29.49
N THR A 173 9.67 -14.87 -30.24
CA THR A 173 8.55 -13.93 -30.01
C THR A 173 7.97 -14.01 -28.59
N PRO A 174 7.79 -15.20 -27.97
CA PRO A 174 7.38 -15.33 -26.58
C PRO A 174 8.34 -14.63 -25.61
N TYR A 175 9.65 -14.60 -25.87
CA TYR A 175 10.61 -13.94 -24.98
C TYR A 175 10.42 -12.42 -24.95
N PHE A 176 10.11 -11.78 -26.08
CA PHE A 176 9.79 -10.34 -26.10
C PHE A 176 8.48 -10.03 -25.37
N ARG A 177 7.46 -10.87 -25.55
CA ARG A 177 6.19 -10.73 -24.83
C ARG A 177 6.40 -10.93 -23.34
N LYS A 178 7.09 -12.01 -22.95
CA LYS A 178 7.43 -12.31 -21.56
C LYS A 178 8.21 -11.16 -20.93
N ALA A 179 9.28 -10.67 -21.58
CA ALA A 179 10.06 -9.55 -21.08
C ALA A 179 9.25 -8.26 -20.93
N SER A 180 8.32 -7.97 -21.86
CA SER A 180 7.42 -6.81 -21.74
C SER A 180 6.44 -6.96 -20.57
N ILE A 181 5.80 -8.12 -20.43
CA ILE A 181 4.85 -8.41 -19.34
C ILE A 181 5.57 -8.34 -17.99
N ILE A 182 6.72 -9.00 -17.88
CA ILE A 182 7.59 -9.00 -16.70
C ILE A 182 8.08 -7.60 -16.36
N SER A 183 8.39 -6.76 -17.36
CA SER A 183 8.83 -5.37 -17.10
C SER A 183 7.77 -4.51 -16.40
N GLU A 184 6.49 -4.84 -16.55
CA GLU A 184 5.36 -4.15 -15.91
C GLU A 184 5.01 -4.70 -14.53
N VAL A 185 5.56 -5.85 -14.16
CA VAL A 185 5.29 -6.52 -12.88
C VAL A 185 6.26 -6.03 -11.81
N GLY A 186 5.74 -5.40 -10.76
CA GLY A 186 6.51 -5.00 -9.58
C GLY A 186 7.34 -3.72 -9.76
N TRP A 187 8.24 -3.46 -8.80
CA TRP A 187 9.01 -2.22 -8.69
C TRP A 187 10.43 -2.47 -8.18
N GLU A 188 11.26 -1.44 -8.25
CA GLU A 188 12.59 -1.42 -7.66
C GLU A 188 12.72 -0.23 -6.71
N LEU A 189 13.37 -0.45 -5.56
CA LEU A 189 13.63 0.61 -4.59
C LEU A 189 14.89 1.36 -4.99
N GLN A 190 14.73 2.63 -5.38
CA GLN A 190 15.83 3.47 -5.87
C GLN A 190 16.82 3.86 -4.76
N ARG A 191 16.37 3.85 -3.50
CA ARG A 191 17.17 4.28 -2.33
C ARG A 191 16.86 3.40 -1.13
N GLY A 192 17.83 3.26 -0.24
CA GLY A 192 17.66 2.61 1.04
C GLY A 192 16.73 3.40 1.96
N TYR A 193 16.00 2.67 2.78
CA TYR A 193 15.08 3.26 3.77
C TYR A 193 15.85 4.10 4.79
N MET A 194 15.48 5.38 4.92
CA MET A 194 16.11 6.36 5.82
C MET A 194 17.63 6.54 5.66
N ALA A 195 18.17 6.15 4.50
CA ALA A 195 19.58 6.33 4.18
C ALA A 195 19.84 7.74 3.60
N GLU A 196 20.90 8.40 4.05
CA GLU A 196 21.32 9.73 3.54
C GLU A 196 22.11 9.64 2.23
N SER A 197 22.60 8.45 1.91
CA SER A 197 23.25 8.09 0.66
C SER A 197 22.57 6.83 0.12
N PRO A 198 22.45 6.62 -1.20
CA PRO A 198 21.86 5.39 -1.71
C PRO A 198 22.75 4.21 -1.28
N PRO A 199 22.25 3.19 -0.54
CA PRO A 199 22.88 1.89 -0.59
C PRO A 199 22.58 1.31 -1.96
N SER A 200 23.61 0.94 -2.71
CA SER A 200 23.47 -0.05 -3.77
C SER A 200 22.86 -1.31 -3.13
N PRO A 201 21.73 -1.85 -3.61
CA PRO A 201 21.25 -3.11 -3.06
C PRO A 201 22.27 -4.21 -3.40
N PRO A 202 22.49 -5.19 -2.50
CA PRO A 202 23.02 -6.47 -2.93
C PRO A 202 22.02 -7.01 -3.96
N SER A 203 22.39 -6.91 -5.23
CA SER A 203 21.61 -7.50 -6.30
C SER A 203 21.54 -9.00 -6.03
N PRO A 204 20.37 -9.66 -6.15
CA PRO A 204 20.33 -11.11 -6.11
C PRO A 204 21.34 -11.62 -7.15
N HIS A 205 22.22 -12.53 -6.75
CA HIS A 205 23.38 -12.99 -7.53
C HIS A 205 23.01 -13.66 -8.87
N ARG A 206 21.72 -13.72 -9.23
CA ARG A 206 21.23 -14.24 -10.51
C ARG A 206 19.85 -13.66 -10.85
N ARG A 207 19.78 -12.55 -11.59
CA ARG A 207 18.53 -12.11 -12.22
C ARG A 207 18.27 -13.02 -13.42
N ARG A 208 17.35 -13.99 -13.31
CA ARG A 208 16.82 -14.61 -14.53
C ARG A 208 15.99 -13.56 -15.28
N VAL A 209 16.11 -13.53 -16.60
CA VAL A 209 15.44 -12.54 -17.47
C VAL A 209 13.92 -12.67 -17.42
N ASP A 210 13.43 -13.85 -17.07
CA ASP A 210 12.02 -14.23 -16.96
C ASP A 210 11.41 -13.99 -15.54
N THR A 211 12.19 -13.47 -14.59
CA THR A 211 11.78 -13.38 -13.18
C THR A 211 11.90 -11.96 -12.65
N ARG A 212 10.82 -11.43 -12.08
CA ARG A 212 10.83 -10.20 -11.29
C ARG A 212 10.97 -10.49 -9.82
N TYR A 213 11.75 -9.66 -9.14
CA TYR A 213 11.92 -9.66 -7.70
C TYR A 213 11.29 -8.39 -7.14
N VAL A 214 10.19 -8.54 -6.41
CA VAL A 214 9.40 -7.45 -5.84
C VAL A 214 9.79 -7.29 -4.36
N PRO A 215 10.44 -6.19 -3.97
CA PRO A 215 10.84 -5.97 -2.59
C PRO A 215 9.61 -5.70 -1.71
N LEU A 216 9.55 -6.37 -0.55
CA LEU A 216 8.42 -6.25 0.38
C LEU A 216 8.66 -5.19 1.48
N LEU A 217 9.83 -4.56 1.49
CA LEU A 217 10.18 -3.51 2.44
C LEU A 217 9.19 -2.35 2.37
N MET A 218 8.42 -2.15 3.44
CA MET A 218 7.37 -1.13 3.57
C MET A 218 6.26 -1.23 2.51
N ALA A 219 6.13 -2.37 1.82
CA ALA A 219 5.05 -2.59 0.86
C ALA A 219 3.71 -2.73 1.57
N CYS A 220 2.63 -2.31 0.91
CA CYS A 220 1.26 -2.53 1.38
C CYS A 220 0.74 -3.84 0.78
N VAL A 221 0.20 -4.73 1.60
CA VAL A 221 -0.48 -5.96 1.14
C VAL A 221 -1.95 -5.82 1.54
N ALA A 222 -2.85 -5.97 0.59
CA ALA A 222 -4.27 -5.77 0.80
C ALA A 222 -5.12 -6.82 0.08
N LYS A 223 -6.38 -6.91 0.49
CA LYS A 223 -7.46 -7.65 -0.18
C LYS A 223 -8.65 -6.72 -0.42
N ASN A 224 -9.28 -6.82 -1.58
CA ASN A 224 -10.47 -6.05 -1.94
C ASN A 224 -10.30 -4.55 -1.62
N LEU A 225 -9.23 -3.96 -2.15
CA LEU A 225 -8.94 -2.54 -2.00
C LEU A 225 -9.27 -1.77 -3.28
N ARG A 226 -8.56 -2.04 -4.38
CA ARG A 226 -8.85 -1.43 -5.69
C ARG A 226 -9.46 -2.42 -6.67
N HIS A 227 -9.17 -3.71 -6.51
CA HIS A 227 -9.71 -4.78 -7.33
C HIS A 227 -10.72 -5.60 -6.52
N HIS A 228 -11.98 -5.16 -6.53
CA HIS A 228 -13.05 -5.90 -5.88
C HIS A 228 -13.24 -7.25 -6.59
N ASP A 229 -12.96 -8.33 -5.87
CA ASP A 229 -13.21 -9.70 -6.33
C ASP A 229 -14.28 -10.33 -5.42
N PRO A 230 -15.51 -10.53 -5.91
CA PRO A 230 -16.58 -11.14 -5.11
C PRO A 230 -16.23 -12.58 -4.67
N GLU A 231 -15.27 -13.23 -5.32
CA GLU A 231 -14.81 -14.57 -4.97
C GLU A 231 -13.64 -14.58 -3.96
N ASP A 232 -13.14 -13.42 -3.52
CA ASP A 232 -12.01 -13.25 -2.57
C ASP A 232 -10.73 -14.03 -2.96
N ARG A 233 -10.47 -14.15 -4.27
CA ARG A 233 -9.30 -14.84 -4.84
C ARG A 233 -8.15 -13.90 -5.15
N THR A 234 -8.37 -12.59 -5.15
CA THR A 234 -7.36 -11.58 -5.45
C THR A 234 -6.55 -11.17 -4.22
N ILE A 235 -5.31 -10.77 -4.47
CA ILE A 235 -4.38 -10.18 -3.50
C ILE A 235 -3.70 -9.02 -4.20
N GLU A 236 -3.57 -7.90 -3.51
CA GLU A 236 -2.98 -6.70 -4.06
C GLU A 236 -1.74 -6.34 -3.24
N VAL A 237 -0.61 -6.10 -3.92
CA VAL A 237 0.63 -5.63 -3.28
C VAL A 237 1.03 -4.31 -3.91
N TYR A 238 1.23 -3.28 -3.10
CA TYR A 238 1.60 -1.95 -3.56
C TYR A 238 3.00 -1.56 -3.11
N SER A 239 3.68 -0.79 -3.96
CA SER A 239 4.95 -0.16 -3.60
C SER A 239 4.77 0.80 -2.42
N PRO A 240 5.85 1.09 -1.67
CA PRO A 240 5.78 1.99 -0.51
C PRO A 240 5.28 3.41 -0.83
N ASP A 241 5.51 3.88 -2.06
CA ASP A 241 5.01 5.17 -2.57
C ASP A 241 3.58 5.11 -3.11
N GLY A 242 2.98 3.92 -3.19
CA GLY A 242 1.63 3.69 -3.73
C GLY A 242 1.52 3.84 -5.26
N VAL A 243 2.63 4.03 -5.98
CA VAL A 243 2.64 4.26 -7.44
C VAL A 243 2.47 2.96 -8.22
N HIS A 244 3.14 1.89 -7.79
CA HIS A 244 3.12 0.61 -8.46
C HIS A 244 2.24 -0.38 -7.70
N ALA A 245 1.58 -1.26 -8.44
CA ALA A 245 0.73 -2.29 -7.88
C ALA A 245 1.00 -3.63 -8.58
N LEU A 246 0.88 -4.70 -7.80
CA LEU A 246 0.93 -6.08 -8.24
C LEU A 246 -0.37 -6.74 -7.80
N ALA A 247 -1.25 -7.02 -8.76
CA ALA A 247 -2.47 -7.76 -8.51
C ALA A 247 -2.25 -9.24 -8.85
N LEU A 248 -2.49 -10.09 -7.85
CA LEU A 248 -2.35 -11.54 -7.93
C LEU A 248 -3.71 -12.20 -7.77
N ARG A 249 -3.94 -13.33 -8.43
CA ARG A 249 -5.13 -14.16 -8.26
C ARG A 249 -4.74 -15.60 -8.01
N ALA A 250 -5.36 -16.22 -6.99
CA ALA A 250 -5.17 -17.63 -6.69
C ALA A 250 -6.31 -18.48 -7.23
N GLY A 251 -6.11 -19.80 -7.33
CA GLY A 251 -7.15 -20.72 -7.81
C GLY A 251 -8.36 -20.85 -6.88
N SER A 252 -8.27 -20.42 -5.62
CA SER A 252 -9.38 -20.43 -4.66
C SER A 252 -9.24 -19.36 -3.59
N ALA A 253 -10.35 -18.98 -2.95
CA ALA A 253 -10.37 -18.00 -1.86
C ALA A 253 -9.47 -18.42 -0.68
N ALA A 254 -9.46 -19.71 -0.35
CA ALA A 254 -8.61 -20.26 0.71
C ALA A 254 -7.12 -20.15 0.37
N ALA A 255 -6.74 -20.44 -0.88
CA ALA A 255 -5.37 -20.28 -1.36
C ALA A 255 -4.95 -18.79 -1.34
N ALA A 256 -5.83 -17.90 -1.79
CA ALA A 256 -5.62 -16.46 -1.76
C ALA A 256 -5.43 -15.94 -0.33
N ALA A 257 -6.30 -16.35 0.61
CA ALA A 257 -6.17 -16.02 2.03
C ALA A 257 -4.85 -16.52 2.62
N GLY A 258 -4.40 -17.71 2.23
CA GLY A 258 -3.09 -18.24 2.63
C GLY A 258 -1.93 -17.39 2.10
N TRP A 259 -1.94 -17.05 0.82
CA TRP A 259 -0.90 -16.22 0.19
C TRP A 259 -0.89 -14.80 0.77
N HIS A 260 -2.05 -14.20 0.96
CA HIS A 260 -2.21 -12.90 1.62
C HIS A 260 -1.56 -12.90 3.01
N ARG A 261 -1.89 -13.88 3.87
CA ARG A 261 -1.27 -13.97 5.22
C ARG A 261 0.25 -14.09 5.16
N ALA A 262 0.78 -14.86 4.21
CA ALA A 262 2.21 -15.06 4.05
C ALA A 262 2.93 -13.77 3.58
N LEU A 263 2.41 -13.13 2.53
CA LEU A 263 2.90 -11.86 1.99
C LEU A 263 2.83 -10.75 3.05
N HIS A 264 1.68 -10.60 3.71
CA HIS A 264 1.47 -9.60 4.75
C HIS A 264 2.42 -9.79 5.93
N ALA A 265 2.63 -11.04 6.36
CA ALA A 265 3.59 -11.34 7.43
C ALA A 265 5.03 -11.02 7.02
N ALA A 266 5.43 -11.32 5.77
CA ALA A 266 6.76 -11.01 5.26
C ALA A 266 6.99 -9.49 5.16
N ALA A 267 6.08 -8.75 4.51
CA ALA A 267 6.13 -7.30 4.39
C ALA A 267 6.19 -6.63 5.78
N ARG A 268 5.39 -7.11 6.73
CA ARG A 268 5.39 -6.59 8.11
C ARG A 268 6.69 -6.89 8.86
N ARG A 269 7.31 -8.06 8.68
CA ARG A 269 8.62 -8.37 9.27
C ARG A 269 9.69 -7.43 8.71
N ALA A 270 9.74 -7.25 7.39
CA ALA A 270 10.66 -6.34 6.72
C ALA A 270 10.48 -4.89 7.21
N ALA A 271 9.23 -4.41 7.28
CA ALA A 271 8.92 -3.08 7.80
C ALA A 271 9.35 -2.90 9.27
N ARG A 272 9.04 -3.87 10.15
CA ARG A 272 9.45 -3.83 11.56
C ARG A 272 10.97 -3.82 11.72
N ALA A 273 11.69 -4.63 10.98
CA ALA A 273 13.15 -4.65 11.00
C ALA A 273 13.73 -3.30 10.56
N ALA A 274 13.18 -2.69 9.51
CA ALA A 274 13.59 -1.38 9.04
C ALA A 274 13.29 -0.26 10.04
N LEU A 275 12.10 -0.25 10.64
CA LEU A 275 11.71 0.68 11.69
C LEU A 275 12.58 0.54 12.94
N ALA A 276 12.94 -0.69 13.33
CA ALA A 276 13.83 -0.95 14.45
C ALA A 276 15.24 -0.38 14.21
N ARG A 277 15.80 -0.59 13.01
CA ARG A 277 17.09 0.03 12.61
C ARG A 277 17.03 1.55 12.62
N ALA A 278 15.92 2.13 12.18
CA ALA A 278 15.70 3.57 12.13
C ALA A 278 15.29 4.21 13.46
N ARG A 279 14.99 3.41 14.49
CA ARG A 279 14.40 3.87 15.76
C ARG A 279 15.15 5.04 16.41
N PRO A 280 16.50 5.07 16.50
CA PRO A 280 17.21 6.19 17.12
C PRO A 280 16.92 7.53 16.42
N ARG A 281 16.90 7.52 15.09
CA ARG A 281 16.62 8.68 14.25
C ARG A 281 15.14 9.07 14.30
N LEU A 282 14.24 8.10 14.31
CA LEU A 282 12.80 8.38 14.47
C LEU A 282 12.49 8.96 15.86
N ARG A 283 13.18 8.49 16.90
CA ARG A 283 12.98 8.98 18.27
C ARG A 283 13.35 10.44 18.43
N SER A 284 14.40 10.92 17.76
CA SER A 284 14.78 12.34 17.78
C SER A 284 13.81 13.23 17.00
N LEU A 285 13.18 12.69 15.95
CA LEU A 285 12.24 13.44 15.11
C LEU A 285 10.83 13.49 15.70
N LEU A 286 10.31 12.36 16.18
CA LEU A 286 8.88 12.14 16.44
C LEU A 286 8.54 11.70 17.86
N GLY A 287 9.55 11.30 18.66
CA GLY A 287 9.34 10.54 19.89
C GLY A 287 9.26 9.03 19.66
N ASP A 288 8.81 8.27 20.66
CA ASP A 288 8.81 6.81 20.57
C ASP A 288 7.65 6.31 19.70
N VAL A 289 7.98 5.66 18.58
CA VAL A 289 6.99 5.09 17.66
C VAL A 289 6.50 3.76 18.20
N ARG A 290 5.24 3.71 18.64
CA ARG A 290 4.60 2.52 19.22
C ARG A 290 4.02 1.59 18.17
N TYR A 291 3.53 2.15 17.07
CA TYR A 291 3.03 1.42 15.92
C TYR A 291 3.35 2.17 14.63
N ALA A 292 3.72 1.44 13.59
CA ALA A 292 3.77 1.97 12.23
C ALA A 292 3.42 0.85 11.23
N GLY A 293 2.51 1.12 10.30
CA GLY A 293 2.06 0.13 9.33
C GLY A 293 0.93 0.63 8.43
N TRP A 294 0.66 -0.13 7.37
CA TRP A 294 -0.44 0.14 6.45
C TRP A 294 -1.79 -0.24 7.06
N LEU A 295 -2.76 0.64 6.86
CA LEU A 295 -4.18 0.43 7.09
C LEU A 295 -4.94 0.96 5.87
N ALA A 296 -6.23 0.71 5.80
CA ALA A 296 -7.11 1.43 4.88
C ALA A 296 -7.89 2.50 5.64
N ARG A 297 -8.08 3.69 5.05
CA ARG A 297 -8.95 4.76 5.56
C ARG A 297 -10.06 5.05 4.57
N ARG A 298 -11.24 5.44 5.06
CA ARG A 298 -12.24 6.11 4.22
C ARG A 298 -11.90 7.61 4.14
N PRO A 299 -11.99 8.24 2.95
CA PRO A 299 -11.83 9.68 2.83
C PRO A 299 -12.94 10.41 3.62
N PRO A 300 -12.71 11.67 4.03
CA PRO A 300 -13.73 12.47 4.68
C PRO A 300 -14.97 12.64 3.79
N GLN A 301 -16.16 12.49 4.37
CA GLN A 301 -17.44 12.49 3.65
C GLN A 301 -17.77 13.84 2.97
N ASP A 302 -17.10 14.92 3.36
CA ASP A 302 -17.27 16.27 2.78
C ASP A 302 -16.82 16.39 1.32
N GLN A 303 -16.10 15.40 0.76
CA GLN A 303 -15.73 15.35 -0.66
C GLN A 303 -16.67 14.51 -1.54
N VAL A 304 -17.68 13.84 -0.96
CA VAL A 304 -18.56 12.91 -1.71
C VAL A 304 -19.85 13.59 -2.19
N SER A 305 -20.12 14.82 -1.76
CA SER A 305 -21.32 15.58 -2.14
C SER A 305 -21.06 16.53 -3.32
N ALA A 306 -20.69 15.99 -4.48
CA ALA A 306 -20.69 16.76 -5.74
C ALA A 306 -21.03 15.95 -7.00
N SER A 307 -21.21 14.64 -6.92
CA SER A 307 -21.72 13.82 -8.03
C SER A 307 -22.83 12.92 -7.54
N GLY A 308 -24.04 13.49 -7.48
CA GLY A 308 -25.25 12.73 -7.21
C GLY A 308 -25.52 11.75 -8.34
N GLY A 309 -25.57 10.47 -7.99
CA GLY A 309 -26.25 9.41 -8.73
C GLY A 309 -26.89 8.50 -7.70
N SER A 310 -28.22 8.50 -7.63
CA SER A 310 -28.93 7.52 -6.82
C SER A 310 -28.80 6.17 -7.50
N ASP A 311 -27.97 5.29 -6.96
CA ASP A 311 -28.26 3.86 -7.06
C ASP A 311 -27.80 3.14 -5.80
N SER A 312 -28.72 2.38 -5.24
CA SER A 312 -28.56 1.66 -4.00
C SER A 312 -27.85 0.34 -4.26
N SER A 313 -26.51 0.35 -4.32
CA SER A 313 -25.65 -0.79 -4.02
C SER A 313 -24.18 -0.43 -4.30
N ASP A 314 -23.43 0.00 -3.29
CA ASP A 314 -22.00 -0.30 -3.16
C ASP A 314 -21.42 0.33 -1.88
N GLU A 315 -21.48 -0.43 -0.78
CA GLU A 315 -20.66 -0.19 0.44
C GLU A 315 -19.15 -0.47 0.18
N ALA A 316 -18.75 -0.70 -1.07
CA ALA A 316 -17.38 -0.97 -1.51
C ALA A 316 -16.60 0.28 -1.95
N GLU A 317 -17.23 1.42 -2.19
CA GLU A 317 -16.54 2.61 -2.68
C GLU A 317 -15.92 3.44 -1.54
N GLY A 318 -14.58 3.42 -1.43
CA GLY A 318 -13.84 4.49 -0.78
C GLY A 318 -12.74 4.10 0.20
N TRP A 319 -12.41 2.83 0.40
CA TRP A 319 -11.23 2.50 1.21
C TRP A 319 -9.95 2.80 0.43
N GLN A 320 -9.10 3.67 0.97
CA GLN A 320 -7.80 4.02 0.40
C GLN A 320 -6.67 3.58 1.34
N PRO A 321 -5.54 3.11 0.80
CA PRO A 321 -4.39 2.78 1.65
C PRO A 321 -3.90 4.04 2.34
N THR A 322 -3.55 3.92 3.62
CA THR A 322 -2.87 4.95 4.39
C THR A 322 -1.82 4.32 5.28
N PHE A 323 -0.65 4.92 5.31
CA PHE A 323 0.36 4.52 6.26
C PHE A 323 0.10 5.26 7.57
N VAL A 324 -0.02 4.51 8.67
CA VAL A 324 -0.34 5.05 9.99
C VAL A 324 0.85 4.90 10.90
N ALA A 325 1.21 5.95 11.62
CA ALA A 325 2.17 5.91 12.71
C ALA A 325 1.54 6.45 13.99
N ILE A 326 1.69 5.70 15.09
CA ILE A 326 1.25 6.10 16.42
C ILE A 326 2.49 6.25 17.27
N THR A 327 2.76 7.47 17.71
CA THR A 327 3.89 7.78 18.58
C THR A 327 3.44 7.77 20.04
N ASP A 328 4.27 8.29 20.92
CA ASP A 328 3.95 8.54 22.31
C ASP A 328 3.20 9.87 22.53
N ARG A 329 2.94 10.63 21.46
CA ARG A 329 2.30 11.96 21.47
C ARG A 329 1.24 12.16 20.39
N GLU A 330 1.39 11.54 19.22
CA GLU A 330 0.58 11.84 18.04
C GLU A 330 0.15 10.58 17.26
N LEU A 331 -1.05 10.63 16.70
CA LEU A 331 -1.51 9.77 15.61
C LEU A 331 -1.24 10.50 14.30
N ARG A 332 -0.41 9.92 13.44
CA ARG A 332 0.02 10.50 12.17
C ARG A 332 -0.44 9.61 11.01
N LEU A 333 -1.07 10.21 10.01
CA LEU A 333 -1.54 9.55 8.79
C LEU A 333 -0.75 10.06 7.59
N TYR A 334 -0.33 9.16 6.72
CA TYR A 334 0.40 9.44 5.49
C TYR A 334 -0.29 8.76 4.32
N GLU A 335 -0.21 9.38 3.13
CA GLU A 335 -0.68 8.78 1.87
C GLU A 335 0.27 7.69 1.36
N ALA A 336 1.56 7.85 1.62
CA ALA A 336 2.62 6.90 1.27
C ALA A 336 3.44 6.51 2.52
N ALA A 337 4.15 5.39 2.47
CA ALA A 337 5.09 5.03 3.53
C ALA A 337 6.25 6.05 3.56
N PRO A 338 6.47 6.76 4.68
CA PRO A 338 7.50 7.78 4.77
C PRO A 338 8.90 7.18 4.65
N TRP A 339 9.64 7.59 3.60
CA TRP A 339 10.93 7.00 3.23
C TRP A 339 12.15 7.75 3.80
N SER A 340 12.01 9.04 4.07
CA SER A 340 13.06 9.95 4.56
C SER A 340 12.68 10.61 5.88
N ALA A 341 13.65 11.21 6.58
CA ALA A 341 13.39 11.98 7.79
C ALA A 341 12.39 13.13 7.55
N GLU A 342 12.52 13.81 6.42
CA GLU A 342 11.60 14.88 5.99
C GLU A 342 10.18 14.35 5.78
N ALA A 343 10.05 13.21 5.08
CA ALA A 343 8.74 12.57 4.86
C ALA A 343 8.08 12.17 6.18
N TRP A 344 8.85 11.64 7.14
CA TRP A 344 8.35 11.33 8.48
C TRP A 344 7.83 12.58 9.21
N CYS A 345 8.47 13.73 9.01
CA CYS A 345 8.06 15.01 9.59
C CYS A 345 6.84 15.65 8.90
N ALA A 346 6.46 15.20 7.70
CA ALA A 346 5.37 15.76 6.89
C ALA A 346 4.18 14.79 6.73
N PRO A 347 3.42 14.50 7.81
CA PRO A 347 2.22 13.68 7.70
C PRO A 347 1.12 14.46 6.97
N THR A 348 0.25 13.74 6.26
CA THR A 348 -0.96 14.30 5.65
C THR A 348 -1.90 14.81 6.74
N GLU A 349 -2.01 14.07 7.85
CA GLU A 349 -2.81 14.46 9.01
C GLU A 349 -2.07 14.08 10.31
N SER A 350 -2.16 14.93 11.32
CA SER A 350 -1.60 14.66 12.66
C SER A 350 -2.61 15.05 13.73
N PHE A 351 -2.81 14.17 14.70
CA PHE A 351 -3.71 14.37 15.83
C PHE A 351 -2.96 14.12 17.14
N SER A 352 -3.09 15.03 18.10
CA SER A 352 -2.56 14.82 19.45
C SER A 352 -3.26 13.63 20.11
N LEU A 353 -2.48 12.64 20.59
CA LEU A 353 -3.02 11.48 21.28
C LEU A 353 -3.67 11.85 22.62
N ALA A 354 -3.21 12.93 23.26
CA ALA A 354 -3.85 13.44 24.47
C ALA A 354 -5.32 13.80 24.23
N ALA A 355 -5.63 14.32 23.03
CA ALA A 355 -6.96 14.70 22.58
C ALA A 355 -7.52 13.73 21.52
N THR A 356 -7.07 12.47 21.48
CA THR A 356 -7.58 11.46 20.54
C THR A 356 -8.08 10.24 21.31
N ARG A 357 -9.20 9.66 20.85
CA ARG A 357 -9.85 8.51 21.48
C ARG A 357 -10.28 7.48 20.46
N LEU A 358 -10.17 6.22 20.86
CA LEU A 358 -10.84 5.11 20.18
C LEU A 358 -12.35 5.18 20.51
N ALA A 359 -13.19 5.35 19.50
CA ALA A 359 -14.63 5.54 19.66
C ALA A 359 -15.42 4.24 19.51
N TRP A 360 -15.04 3.43 18.52
CA TRP A 360 -15.64 2.12 18.30
C TRP A 360 -14.61 1.18 17.70
N TRP A 361 -14.87 -0.10 17.85
CA TRP A 361 -14.09 -1.18 17.30
C TRP A 361 -15.06 -2.26 16.82
N ARG A 362 -14.83 -2.83 15.64
CA ARG A 362 -15.53 -4.01 15.13
C ARG A 362 -14.51 -5.07 14.72
N ARG A 363 -14.55 -6.25 15.35
CA ARG A 363 -13.82 -7.42 14.86
C ARG A 363 -14.60 -7.96 13.66
N GLY A 364 -13.92 -8.18 12.54
CA GLY A 364 -14.60 -8.72 11.37
C GLY A 364 -15.12 -10.13 11.61
N ALA A 365 -16.28 -10.45 11.05
CA ALA A 365 -16.87 -11.79 11.18
C ALA A 365 -16.01 -12.79 10.41
N ALA A 366 -15.43 -13.77 11.11
CA ALA A 366 -14.87 -14.94 10.45
C ALA A 366 -16.06 -15.73 9.88
N ASN A 367 -16.02 -16.05 8.59
CA ASN A 367 -17.02 -16.89 7.94
C ASN A 367 -16.84 -18.34 8.42
N THR A 368 -17.19 -18.62 9.67
CA THR A 368 -17.28 -19.98 10.22
C THR A 368 -18.70 -20.45 10.03
N GLY A 369 -18.96 -21.15 8.93
CA GLY A 369 -20.18 -21.93 8.78
C GLY A 369 -20.15 -23.10 9.77
N ASN A 370 -20.78 -22.93 10.94
CA ASN A 370 -21.68 -23.91 11.57
C ASN A 370 -22.20 -23.42 12.94
N GLY A 371 -23.53 -23.33 13.08
CA GLY A 371 -24.26 -23.86 14.24
C GLY A 371 -24.29 -23.12 15.60
N VAL A 372 -25.48 -22.57 15.90
CA VAL A 372 -26.24 -22.62 17.17
C VAL A 372 -25.89 -21.67 18.33
N GLY A 373 -26.76 -20.66 18.51
CA GLY A 373 -27.52 -20.48 19.77
C GLY A 373 -27.05 -19.43 20.80
N GLY A 374 -27.90 -18.43 21.06
CA GLY A 374 -28.01 -17.74 22.36
C GLY A 374 -28.16 -16.22 22.31
N GLY A 375 -29.39 -15.69 22.52
CA GLY A 375 -29.70 -14.27 22.74
C GLY A 375 -29.08 -13.71 24.05
N SER A 376 -29.17 -12.43 24.41
CA SER A 376 -30.26 -11.46 24.24
C SER A 376 -29.87 -10.04 24.71
N GLY A 377 -30.39 -9.00 24.02
CA GLY A 377 -30.70 -7.64 24.53
C GLY A 377 -29.58 -6.60 24.51
N GLY A 378 -29.69 -5.38 23.94
CA GLY A 378 -30.68 -4.59 23.20
C GLY A 378 -30.15 -3.13 23.19
N GLY A 379 -30.46 -2.17 22.33
CA GLY A 379 -31.06 -2.10 20.99
C GLY A 379 -30.65 -0.73 20.38
N GLY A 380 -30.84 -0.55 19.07
CA GLY A 380 -30.90 0.78 18.43
C GLY A 380 -30.04 1.02 17.18
N GLY A 381 -30.54 0.62 16.00
CA GLY A 381 -30.41 1.41 14.76
C GLY A 381 -29.54 0.86 13.61
N GLY A 382 -30.20 0.31 12.57
CA GLY A 382 -29.74 0.29 11.17
C GLY A 382 -28.99 -0.97 10.70
N GLY A 383 -29.67 -1.81 9.90
CA GLY A 383 -29.21 -3.12 9.45
C GLY A 383 -28.28 -3.14 8.22
N GLY A 384 -27.71 -4.32 8.01
CA GLY A 384 -26.85 -4.68 6.87
C GLY A 384 -26.03 -5.93 7.21
N GLY A 385 -26.64 -7.11 7.09
CA GLY A 385 -25.97 -8.39 7.25
C GLY A 385 -24.99 -8.66 6.11
N GLY A 386 -23.76 -8.19 6.27
CA GLY A 386 -22.60 -8.59 5.48
C GLY A 386 -21.43 -8.73 6.45
N GLY A 387 -20.62 -9.78 6.32
CA GLY A 387 -19.46 -10.01 7.19
C GLY A 387 -18.47 -8.85 7.10
N GLY A 388 -18.63 -7.86 7.99
CA GLY A 388 -17.89 -6.60 7.90
C GLY A 388 -16.40 -6.81 8.16
N ALA A 389 -15.55 -6.11 7.44
CA ALA A 389 -14.10 -6.11 7.66
C ALA A 389 -13.74 -5.53 9.03
N ALA A 390 -12.62 -5.98 9.60
CA ALA A 390 -12.15 -5.54 10.91
C ALA A 390 -11.74 -4.06 10.86
N ALA A 391 -12.47 -3.20 11.58
CA ALA A 391 -12.31 -1.75 11.51
C ALA A 391 -12.45 -1.09 12.88
N LEU A 392 -11.91 0.12 13.00
CA LEU A 392 -12.02 0.97 14.17
C LEU A 392 -12.30 2.42 13.80
N GLY A 393 -12.93 3.13 14.73
CA GLY A 393 -13.20 4.56 14.62
C GLY A 393 -12.36 5.34 15.60
N VAL A 394 -11.63 6.33 15.09
CA VAL A 394 -10.87 7.28 15.89
C VAL A 394 -11.60 8.62 15.90
N ARG A 395 -11.70 9.23 17.08
CA ARG A 395 -12.21 10.59 17.27
C ARG A 395 -11.08 11.45 17.83
N ALA A 396 -10.74 12.52 17.13
CA ALA A 396 -9.73 13.48 17.54
C ALA A 396 -10.37 14.85 17.76
N GLY A 397 -10.13 15.43 18.93
CA GLY A 397 -10.48 16.81 19.23
C GLY A 397 -9.43 17.74 18.65
N THR A 398 -9.82 18.60 17.72
CA THR A 398 -8.95 19.62 17.12
C THR A 398 -9.45 21.01 17.48
N PRO A 399 -8.62 22.06 17.34
CA PRO A 399 -9.07 23.45 17.49
C PRO A 399 -10.24 23.82 16.56
N ALA A 400 -10.35 23.13 15.41
CA ALA A 400 -11.41 23.33 14.43
C ALA A 400 -12.69 22.51 14.71
N GLY A 401 -12.67 21.62 15.71
CA GLY A 401 -13.82 20.76 16.02
C GLY A 401 -13.46 19.29 16.13
N LEU A 402 -14.48 18.44 16.01
CA LEU A 402 -14.34 16.99 16.04
C LEU A 402 -13.91 16.44 14.68
N CYS A 403 -12.80 15.71 14.64
CA CYS A 403 -12.41 14.92 13.48
C CYS A 403 -12.67 13.43 13.75
N VAL A 404 -13.31 12.75 12.80
CA VAL A 404 -13.58 11.31 12.86
C VAL A 404 -12.84 10.60 11.72
N ARG A 405 -12.13 9.52 12.03
CA ARG A 405 -11.45 8.68 11.03
C ARG A 405 -11.86 7.23 11.23
N ALA A 406 -12.27 6.57 10.14
CA ALA A 406 -12.49 5.13 10.11
C ALA A 406 -11.27 4.45 9.51
N LEU A 407 -10.66 3.52 10.25
CA LEU A 407 -9.49 2.76 9.84
C LEU A 407 -9.81 1.27 9.79
N ARG A 408 -9.38 0.59 8.74
CA ARG A 408 -9.55 -0.85 8.52
C ARG A 408 -8.17 -1.51 8.46
N ALA A 409 -8.04 -2.65 9.11
CA ALA A 409 -6.82 -3.44 9.09
C ALA A 409 -7.06 -4.76 8.33
N ASP A 410 -6.05 -5.22 7.58
CA ASP A 410 -6.16 -6.48 6.84
C ASP A 410 -6.12 -7.72 7.73
N THR A 411 -5.61 -7.58 8.96
CA THR A 411 -5.64 -8.66 9.96
C THR A 411 -6.20 -8.21 11.31
N PRO A 412 -6.91 -9.10 12.04
CA PRO A 412 -7.38 -8.81 13.39
C PRO A 412 -6.25 -8.48 14.37
N HIS A 413 -5.07 -9.06 14.16
CA HIS A 413 -3.89 -8.79 14.96
C HIS A 413 -3.33 -7.38 14.73
N ASP A 414 -3.38 -6.87 13.49
CA ASP A 414 -3.03 -5.48 13.21
C ASP A 414 -4.00 -4.51 13.85
N LEU A 415 -5.31 -4.80 13.76
CA LEU A 415 -6.31 -3.99 14.44
C LEU A 415 -6.01 -3.91 15.95
N ALA A 416 -5.62 -5.04 16.57
CA ALA A 416 -5.28 -5.11 18.01
C ALA A 416 -4.06 -4.31 18.38
N ALA A 417 -3.01 -4.39 17.57
CA ALA A 417 -1.84 -3.57 17.74
C ALA A 417 -2.19 -2.07 17.62
N VAL A 418 -3.07 -1.68 16.69
CA VAL A 418 -3.46 -0.28 16.50
C VAL A 418 -4.27 0.26 17.68
N ALA A 419 -5.32 -0.43 18.15
CA ALA A 419 -6.05 0.09 19.31
C ALA A 419 -5.22 0.09 20.58
N GLY A 420 -4.40 -0.94 20.81
CA GLY A 420 -3.47 -0.97 21.93
C GLY A 420 -2.56 0.25 21.89
N ALA A 421 -1.92 0.49 20.73
CA ALA A 421 -1.06 1.66 20.55
C ALA A 421 -1.80 3.00 20.72
N LEU A 422 -3.05 3.12 20.26
CA LEU A 422 -3.86 4.33 20.44
C LEU A 422 -4.17 4.59 21.92
N VAL A 423 -4.62 3.58 22.66
CA VAL A 423 -4.97 3.70 24.07
C VAL A 423 -3.73 3.95 24.91
N ASP A 424 -2.69 3.13 24.77
CA ASP A 424 -1.44 3.27 25.50
C ASP A 424 -0.75 4.60 25.17
N GLY A 425 -0.78 5.01 23.90
CA GLY A 425 -0.25 6.29 23.44
C GLY A 425 -1.02 7.48 24.01
N ALA A 426 -2.35 7.42 24.06
CA ALA A 426 -3.19 8.45 24.69
C ALA A 426 -2.91 8.57 26.19
N HIS A 427 -2.82 7.43 26.91
CA HIS A 427 -2.48 7.40 28.32
C HIS A 427 -1.07 7.94 28.60
N HIS A 428 -0.11 7.58 27.75
CA HIS A 428 1.24 8.12 27.86
C HIS A 428 1.27 9.63 27.60
N ALA A 429 0.58 10.11 26.56
CA ALA A 429 0.55 11.53 26.21
C ALA A 429 0.02 12.40 27.36
N VAL A 430 -1.07 11.97 28.02
CA VAL A 430 -1.63 12.72 29.18
C VAL A 430 -0.79 12.59 30.46
N ARG A 431 0.03 11.54 30.61
CA ARG A 431 0.95 11.39 31.75
C ARG A 431 2.26 12.16 31.54
N ALA A 432 2.72 12.25 30.30
CA ALA A 432 3.95 12.95 29.94
C ALA A 432 3.80 14.47 30.03
N GLN A 433 2.58 15.00 29.82
CA GLN A 433 2.28 16.42 29.93
C GLN A 433 1.63 16.73 31.30
N PRO A 434 2.26 17.55 32.16
CA PRO A 434 1.78 17.79 33.53
C PRO A 434 0.48 18.59 33.56
N GLU A 435 0.29 19.48 32.59
CA GLU A 435 -0.87 20.37 32.50
C GLU A 435 -1.18 20.72 31.04
N PHE A 436 -2.47 20.72 30.70
CA PHE A 436 -3.04 21.19 29.45
C PHE A 436 -3.81 22.47 29.72
N THR A 437 -3.61 23.51 28.91
CA THR A 437 -4.23 24.82 29.15
C THR A 437 -5.06 25.27 27.96
N PHE A 438 -6.22 25.86 28.27
CA PHE A 438 -7.17 26.40 27.30
C PHE A 438 -7.58 27.80 27.73
N ARG A 439 -7.72 28.70 26.77
CA ARG A 439 -8.28 30.02 27.03
C ARG A 439 -9.80 29.92 27.03
N CYS A 440 -10.43 30.58 27.99
CA CYS A 440 -11.88 30.54 28.13
C CYS A 440 -12.37 31.80 28.87
N ARG A 441 -13.69 31.98 28.92
CA ARG A 441 -14.36 32.90 29.82
C ARG A 441 -15.09 32.12 30.89
N PHE A 442 -14.92 32.54 32.13
CA PHE A 442 -15.62 31.98 33.27
C PHE A 442 -16.41 33.09 33.96
N ARG A 443 -17.74 32.95 34.00
CA ARG A 443 -18.66 33.97 34.55
C ARG A 443 -18.43 35.36 33.96
N GLY A 444 -18.18 35.42 32.64
CA GLY A 444 -17.94 36.66 31.90
C GLY A 444 -16.51 37.23 31.98
N VAL A 445 -15.61 36.64 32.78
CA VAL A 445 -14.22 37.10 32.94
C VAL A 445 -13.26 36.24 32.13
N CYS A 446 -12.26 36.86 31.50
CA CYS A 446 -11.19 36.15 30.82
C CYS A 446 -10.41 35.26 31.79
N ALA A 447 -10.29 33.99 31.44
CA ALA A 447 -9.75 32.95 32.30
C ALA A 447 -8.93 31.93 31.49
N ARG A 448 -8.26 31.04 32.21
CA ARG A 448 -7.55 29.90 31.64
C ARG A 448 -7.98 28.63 32.36
N LEU A 449 -8.59 27.70 31.63
CA LEU A 449 -8.80 26.34 32.12
C LEU A 449 -7.47 25.59 32.06
N SER A 450 -7.11 24.94 33.16
CA SER A 450 -5.99 24.02 33.21
C SER A 450 -6.44 22.64 33.66
N LEU A 451 -5.99 21.62 32.93
CA LEU A 451 -6.33 20.21 33.14
C LEU A 451 -5.05 19.42 33.36
N GLY A 452 -4.98 18.65 34.44
CA GLY A 452 -3.83 17.80 34.70
C GLY A 452 -4.04 16.89 35.90
N ALA A 453 -2.96 16.29 36.41
CA ALA A 453 -3.04 15.39 37.57
C ALA A 453 -3.65 16.08 38.82
N GLY A 454 -3.48 17.40 38.93
CA GLY A 454 -3.96 18.22 40.03
C GLY A 454 -5.45 18.58 40.01
N GLY A 455 -6.20 18.19 38.97
CA GLY A 455 -7.62 18.53 38.82
C GLY A 455 -7.94 19.35 37.57
N ALA A 456 -9.18 19.82 37.52
CA ALA A 456 -9.61 20.92 36.66
C ALA A 456 -9.54 22.23 37.46
N CYS A 457 -8.73 23.17 36.99
CA CYS A 457 -8.52 24.47 37.63
C CYS A 457 -8.85 25.59 36.63
N VAL A 458 -9.57 26.60 37.07
CA VAL A 458 -9.79 27.82 36.29
C VAL A 458 -9.00 28.94 36.94
N TRP A 459 -8.10 29.55 36.18
CA TRP A 459 -7.25 30.64 36.62
C TRP A 459 -7.72 31.95 36.01
N GLU A 460 -7.60 33.04 36.76
CA GLU A 460 -7.74 34.38 36.21
C GLU A 460 -6.69 34.63 35.12
N ALA A 461 -7.09 35.23 34.00
CA ALA A 461 -6.14 35.59 32.95
C ALA A 461 -5.14 36.62 33.49
N ALA A 462 -3.84 36.33 33.37
CA ALA A 462 -2.80 37.27 33.81
C ALA A 462 -2.93 38.59 33.02
N GLY A 463 -3.32 39.67 33.71
CA GLY A 463 -3.31 41.01 33.16
C GLY A 463 -1.88 41.48 32.87
N SER A 464 -1.74 42.39 31.90
CA SER A 464 -0.48 43.03 31.47
C SER A 464 0.29 43.80 32.59
N LEU A 465 -0.22 43.79 33.83
CA LEU A 465 0.32 44.55 34.96
C LEU A 465 0.72 43.61 36.10
N GLY A 466 1.96 43.12 36.03
CA GLY A 466 2.90 42.99 37.14
C GLY A 466 2.51 42.28 38.45
N ARG A 467 3.29 41.23 38.78
CA ARG A 467 3.68 40.80 40.14
C ARG A 467 2.69 40.06 41.04
N GLY A 468 1.44 39.82 40.65
CA GLY A 468 0.54 38.88 41.36
C GLY A 468 0.51 37.50 40.66
N GLY A 469 0.83 36.41 41.37
CA GLY A 469 0.63 35.06 40.84
C GLY A 469 -0.83 34.83 40.41
N ALA A 470 -1.05 34.02 39.37
CA ALA A 470 -2.39 33.79 38.84
C ALA A 470 -3.34 33.26 39.94
N ARG A 471 -4.44 33.97 40.21
CA ARG A 471 -5.44 33.58 41.20
C ARG A 471 -6.31 32.46 40.64
N ALA A 472 -6.44 31.35 41.38
CA ALA A 472 -7.40 30.31 41.05
C ALA A 472 -8.83 30.81 41.35
N LEU A 473 -9.68 30.83 40.31
CA LEU A 473 -11.10 31.17 40.37
C LEU A 473 -11.96 29.95 40.72
N TYR A 474 -11.52 28.77 40.29
CA TYR A 474 -12.20 27.50 40.53
C TYR A 474 -11.18 26.36 40.56
N ARG A 475 -11.40 25.36 41.40
CA ARG A 475 -10.57 24.16 41.47
C ARG A 475 -11.37 22.97 41.96
N ARG A 476 -11.40 21.90 41.17
CA ARG A 476 -11.95 20.61 41.58
C ARG A 476 -11.03 19.46 41.17
N PRO A 477 -10.92 18.41 42.00
CA PRO A 477 -10.18 17.23 41.61
C PRO A 477 -10.92 16.47 40.50
N LEU A 478 -10.16 15.82 39.61
CA LEU A 478 -10.75 15.07 38.49
C LEU A 478 -11.65 13.91 38.94
N HIS A 479 -11.38 13.29 40.09
CA HIS A 479 -12.21 12.19 40.59
C HIS A 479 -13.62 12.62 41.02
N ALA A 480 -13.86 13.93 41.19
CA ALA A 480 -15.18 14.47 41.48
C ALA A 480 -15.99 14.74 40.19
N LEU A 481 -15.38 14.66 39.00
CA LEU A 481 -16.07 14.89 37.72
C LEU A 481 -17.00 13.71 37.43
N ARG A 482 -18.30 13.97 37.30
CA ARG A 482 -19.33 12.97 36.97
C ARG A 482 -19.62 12.92 35.48
N ALA A 483 -19.69 14.08 34.84
CA ALA A 483 -19.98 14.19 33.42
C ALA A 483 -19.32 15.44 32.81
N SER A 484 -19.10 15.39 31.50
CA SER A 484 -18.75 16.56 30.70
C SER A 484 -19.67 16.62 29.49
N ALA A 485 -20.07 17.83 29.10
CA ALA A 485 -20.88 18.09 27.93
C ALA A 485 -20.31 19.30 27.18
N ASP A 486 -20.58 19.38 25.88
CA ASP A 486 -20.13 20.48 25.04
C ASP A 486 -21.11 20.69 23.88
N ASP A 487 -21.11 21.89 23.30
CA ASP A 487 -22.02 22.30 22.21
C ASP A 487 -21.41 22.18 20.80
N ASP A 488 -20.26 21.49 20.68
CA ASP A 488 -19.44 21.41 19.46
C ASP A 488 -18.88 22.75 18.94
N ARG A 489 -19.10 23.87 19.64
CA ARG A 489 -18.74 25.23 19.18
C ARG A 489 -17.80 25.94 20.13
N SER A 490 -18.26 26.31 21.32
CA SER A 490 -17.47 27.03 22.33
C SER A 490 -17.85 26.71 23.76
N ALA A 491 -19.07 26.28 24.06
CA ALA A 491 -19.49 26.01 25.43
C ALA A 491 -19.00 24.64 25.93
N LEU A 492 -18.41 24.63 27.13
CA LEU A 492 -18.00 23.44 27.86
C LEU A 492 -18.67 23.43 29.24
N TRP A 493 -19.40 22.36 29.53
CA TRP A 493 -20.00 22.10 30.83
C TRP A 493 -19.29 20.96 31.55
N LEU A 494 -18.87 21.21 32.78
CA LEU A 494 -18.28 20.20 33.65
C LEU A 494 -19.18 20.02 34.88
N HIS A 495 -19.70 18.80 35.05
CA HIS A 495 -20.57 18.44 36.16
C HIS A 495 -19.77 17.65 37.20
N PHE A 496 -19.57 18.25 38.36
CA PHE A 496 -18.90 17.61 39.50
C PHE A 496 -19.93 17.03 40.48
N ALA A 497 -19.44 16.34 41.51
CA ALA A 497 -20.26 15.93 42.63
C ALA A 497 -20.89 17.14 43.36
N ASP A 498 -21.92 16.87 44.17
CA ASP A 498 -22.64 17.87 44.98
C ASP A 498 -23.35 18.95 44.12
N ASP A 499 -23.85 18.55 42.95
CA ASP A 499 -24.52 19.41 41.96
C ASP A 499 -23.71 20.64 41.51
N ASP A 500 -22.37 20.60 41.70
CA ASP A 500 -21.46 21.66 41.28
C ASP A 500 -21.19 21.57 39.77
N THR A 501 -21.93 22.36 39.01
CA THR A 501 -21.76 22.49 37.56
C THR A 501 -21.12 23.82 37.21
N ILE A 502 -20.07 23.77 36.38
CA ILE A 502 -19.48 24.98 35.79
C ILE A 502 -19.68 25.02 34.28
N GLU A 503 -19.87 26.23 33.78
CA GLU A 503 -19.94 26.55 32.37
C GLU A 503 -18.73 27.43 31.99
N LEU A 504 -18.08 27.06 30.90
CA LEU A 504 -16.91 27.74 30.35
C LEU A 504 -17.17 28.04 28.88
N ASP A 505 -17.02 29.30 28.48
CA ASP A 505 -17.04 29.70 27.08
C ASP A 505 -15.61 29.69 26.55
N MET A 506 -15.28 28.66 25.77
CA MET A 506 -13.93 28.35 25.30
C MET A 506 -13.55 29.23 24.10
N GLU A 507 -12.31 29.70 24.04
CA GLU A 507 -11.77 30.37 22.85
C GLU A 507 -11.38 29.31 21.79
N GLY A 508 -12.39 28.69 21.18
CA GLY A 508 -12.27 27.61 20.20
C GLY A 508 -13.05 26.35 20.59
N SER A 509 -12.87 25.30 19.80
CA SER A 509 -13.58 24.03 20.03
C SER A 509 -13.30 23.47 21.44
N PRO A 510 -14.34 23.08 22.20
CA PRO A 510 -14.20 22.43 23.50
C PRO A 510 -13.72 20.96 23.41
N LYS A 511 -13.76 20.34 22.22
CA LYS A 511 -13.47 18.91 22.03
C LYS A 511 -12.10 18.45 22.54
N PRO A 512 -10.99 19.17 22.30
CA PRO A 512 -9.70 18.76 22.83
C PRO A 512 -9.72 18.65 24.36
N ALA A 513 -10.32 19.61 25.06
CA ALA A 513 -10.43 19.60 26.51
C ALA A 513 -11.26 18.41 27.00
N VAL A 514 -12.41 18.15 26.38
CA VAL A 514 -13.28 16.99 26.70
C VAL A 514 -12.53 15.67 26.50
N PHE A 515 -11.76 15.51 25.43
CA PHE A 515 -11.06 14.26 25.17
C PHE A 515 -9.85 14.07 26.08
N ILE A 516 -9.12 15.15 26.40
CA ILE A 516 -8.04 15.13 27.39
C ILE A 516 -8.59 14.75 28.78
N LEU A 517 -9.72 15.30 29.21
CA LEU A 517 -10.38 14.92 30.47
C LEU A 517 -10.66 13.42 30.54
N HIS A 518 -11.27 12.87 29.49
CA HIS A 518 -11.57 11.45 29.43
C HIS A 518 -10.31 10.57 29.43
N ASN A 519 -9.25 10.99 28.74
CA ASN A 519 -7.98 10.26 28.71
C ASN A 519 -7.27 10.33 30.06
N LEU A 520 -7.30 11.47 30.77
CA LEU A 520 -6.78 11.61 32.14
C LEU A 520 -7.51 10.68 33.11
N LEU A 521 -8.84 10.63 33.04
CA LEU A 521 -9.66 9.73 33.87
C LEU A 521 -9.39 8.25 33.54
N SER A 522 -9.39 7.89 32.25
CA SER A 522 -9.11 6.53 31.78
C SER A 522 -7.73 6.03 32.21
N ALA A 523 -6.70 6.87 32.04
CA ALA A 523 -5.33 6.55 32.42
C ALA A 523 -5.16 6.38 33.93
N ARG A 524 -5.96 7.09 34.74
CA ARG A 524 -5.95 6.96 36.20
C ARG A 524 -6.60 5.67 36.66
N VAL A 525 -7.73 5.27 36.06
CA VAL A 525 -8.38 3.97 36.35
C VAL A 525 -7.44 2.81 36.02
N HIS A 526 -6.72 2.87 34.89
CA HIS A 526 -5.74 1.86 34.51
C HIS A 526 -4.46 1.84 35.38
N ALA A 527 -4.21 2.89 36.16
CA ALA A 527 -3.08 2.96 37.08
C ALA A 527 -3.40 2.41 38.47
N LEU A 528 -4.69 2.15 38.78
CA LEU A 528 -5.06 1.55 40.05
C LEU A 528 -4.57 0.09 40.05
N PRO A 529 -3.78 -0.35 41.04
CA PRO A 529 -3.45 -1.76 41.18
C PRO A 529 -4.76 -2.53 41.28
N GLY A 530 -4.96 -3.51 40.40
CA GLY A 530 -6.17 -4.34 40.41
C GLY A 530 -6.34 -4.95 41.80
N GLU A 531 -7.50 -4.73 42.41
CA GLU A 531 -7.94 -5.53 43.55
C GLU A 531 -7.80 -6.99 43.13
N THR A 532 -6.80 -7.65 43.72
CA THR A 532 -6.65 -9.09 43.69
C THR A 532 -8.00 -9.69 44.02
N ALA A 533 -8.56 -10.45 43.08
CA ALA A 533 -9.66 -11.34 43.32
C ALA A 533 -9.28 -12.24 44.50
N THR A 534 -9.78 -11.89 45.68
CA THR A 534 -9.83 -12.76 46.84
C THR A 534 -10.82 -13.86 46.51
N HIS A 535 -10.32 -14.99 46.02
CA HIS A 535 -11.09 -16.23 46.05
C HIS A 535 -11.28 -16.62 47.53
N PRO A 536 -12.52 -16.84 48.01
CA PRO A 536 -12.73 -17.47 49.30
C PRO A 536 -12.59 -18.99 49.15
N LEU A 537 -11.72 -19.54 50.00
CA LEU A 537 -11.50 -20.96 50.38
C LEU A 537 -11.03 -21.94 49.30
#